data_AF-A0A662GDV9-F1
#
_entry.id   AF-A0A662GDV9-F1
#
_cell.length_a   1.000
_cell.length_b   1.000
_cell.length_c   1.000
_cell.angle_alpha   90.00
_cell.angle_beta   90.00
_cell.angle_gamma   90.00
#
_symmetry.space_group_name_H-M   'P 1'
#
loop_
_entity.id
_entity.type
_entity.pdbx_description
1 polymer ?
#
loop_
_entity_poly.entity_id
_entity_poly.type
_entity_poly.pdbx_seq_one_letter_code
_entity_poly.pdbx_strand_id
1 'polypeptide(L)'
;MSEKKVVSIRGIDEDLYRRATVFARETGKTIGEIINESLRLLLSIADFSSKSISALLSELKEGLIESGLMSVIIKNLDEVSLNERDLKESDRPIVLTNIGRVFIENNVPFELFDKKIQAVISCGELNVPKNYPKVKVLSKCYYVKKINYI
;
A
#
# COMPACT_ATOMS: atom_id res chain seq x y z
N MET A 1 21.71 -27.64 4.22
CA MET A 1 21.41 -26.54 3.28
C MET A 1 20.32 -27.03 2.34
N SER A 2 19.19 -26.34 2.26
CA SER A 2 18.12 -26.70 1.32
C SER A 2 18.59 -26.38 -0.11
N GLU A 3 18.62 -27.38 -0.99
CA GLU A 3 19.03 -27.20 -2.39
C GLU A 3 18.06 -26.26 -3.12
N LYS A 4 18.57 -25.12 -3.60
CA LYS A 4 17.79 -24.22 -4.46
C LYS A 4 17.74 -24.80 -5.86
N LYS A 5 16.58 -25.30 -6.27
CA LYS A 5 16.33 -25.79 -7.64
C LYS A 5 16.38 -24.64 -8.65
N VAL A 6 17.00 -24.85 -9.80
CA VAL A 6 16.96 -23.90 -10.91
C VAL A 6 15.55 -23.86 -11.49
N VAL A 7 14.94 -22.68 -11.51
CA VAL A 7 13.62 -22.42 -12.09
C VAL A 7 13.79 -21.38 -13.19
N SER A 8 13.24 -21.66 -14.38
CA SER A 8 13.23 -20.74 -15.52
C SER A 8 11.82 -20.24 -15.76
N ILE A 9 11.65 -18.91 -15.81
CA ILE A 9 10.37 -18.25 -16.06
C ILE A 9 10.46 -17.59 -17.45
N ARG A 10 9.56 -17.94 -18.35
CA ARG A 10 9.51 -17.41 -19.73
C ARG A 10 8.45 -16.31 -19.85
N GLY A 11 8.66 -15.38 -20.76
CA GLY A 11 7.68 -14.31 -21.07
C GLY A 11 7.71 -13.13 -20.09
N ILE A 12 8.79 -12.94 -19.34
CA ILE A 12 9.00 -11.71 -18.57
C ILE A 12 9.30 -10.58 -19.56
N ASP A 13 8.59 -9.47 -19.42
CA ASP A 13 8.85 -8.23 -20.18
C ASP A 13 10.30 -7.75 -19.95
N GLU A 14 11.01 -7.47 -21.05
CA GLU A 14 12.44 -7.16 -21.02
C GLU A 14 12.73 -5.85 -20.26
N ASP A 15 11.91 -4.83 -20.47
CA ASP A 15 12.05 -3.54 -19.81
C ASP A 15 11.75 -3.63 -18.30
N LEU A 16 10.77 -4.45 -17.91
CA LEU A 16 10.46 -4.74 -16.51
C LEU A 16 11.61 -5.50 -15.83
N TYR A 17 12.13 -6.55 -16.48
CA TYR A 17 13.26 -7.31 -15.95
C TYR A 17 14.51 -6.43 -15.79
N ARG A 18 14.80 -5.57 -16.76
CA ARG A 18 15.91 -4.61 -16.70
C ARG A 18 15.78 -3.68 -15.50
N ARG A 19 14.60 -3.07 -15.30
CA ARG A 19 14.34 -2.19 -14.14
C ARG A 19 14.43 -2.92 -12.81
N ALA A 20 13.87 -4.14 -12.71
CA ALA A 20 13.99 -4.97 -11.52
C ALA A 20 15.47 -5.31 -11.20
N THR A 21 16.29 -5.50 -12.23
CA THR A 21 17.73 -5.76 -12.08
C THR A 21 18.49 -4.55 -11.55
N VAL A 22 18.18 -3.35 -12.05
CA VAL A 22 18.77 -2.11 -11.52
C VAL A 22 18.39 -1.93 -10.05
N PHE A 23 17.10 -2.07 -9.73
CA PHE A 23 16.60 -1.96 -8.36
C PHE A 23 17.26 -2.97 -7.39
N ALA A 24 17.41 -4.22 -7.82
CA ALA A 24 18.07 -5.25 -7.01
C ALA A 24 19.52 -4.85 -6.67
N ARG A 25 20.28 -4.34 -7.66
CA ARG A 25 21.66 -3.88 -7.46
C ARG A 25 21.74 -2.70 -6.49
N GLU A 26 20.87 -1.71 -6.67
CA GLU A 26 20.81 -0.52 -5.81
C GLU A 26 20.46 -0.87 -4.36
N THR A 27 19.67 -1.93 -4.15
CA THR A 27 19.24 -2.39 -2.83
C THR A 27 20.11 -3.50 -2.23
N GLY A 28 21.19 -3.91 -2.90
CA GLY A 28 22.06 -5.00 -2.46
C GLY A 28 21.39 -6.38 -2.45
N LYS A 29 20.26 -6.54 -3.15
CA LYS A 29 19.50 -7.79 -3.26
C LYS A 29 19.79 -8.51 -4.57
N THR A 30 19.50 -9.80 -4.60
CA THR A 30 19.49 -10.59 -5.82
C THR A 30 18.14 -10.50 -6.54
N ILE A 31 18.13 -10.71 -7.86
CA ILE A 31 16.88 -10.83 -8.62
C ILE A 31 15.98 -11.94 -8.06
N GLY A 32 16.57 -13.05 -7.61
CA GLY A 32 15.82 -14.12 -6.97
C GLY A 32 15.07 -13.65 -5.72
N GLU A 33 15.68 -12.82 -4.88
CA GLU A 33 15.03 -12.26 -3.69
C GLU A 33 13.89 -11.30 -4.07
N ILE A 34 14.10 -10.40 -5.02
CA ILE A 34 13.06 -9.48 -5.52
C ILE A 34 11.85 -10.26 -6.05
N ILE A 35 12.08 -11.28 -6.87
CA ILE A 35 11.00 -12.11 -7.44
C ILE A 35 10.31 -12.92 -6.34
N ASN A 36 11.06 -13.51 -5.41
CA ASN A 36 10.47 -14.27 -4.30
C ASN A 36 9.60 -13.39 -3.39
N GLU A 37 10.05 -12.19 -3.02
CA GLU A 37 9.27 -11.24 -2.23
C GLU A 37 8.01 -10.79 -2.99
N SER A 38 8.15 -10.49 -4.27
CA SER A 38 7.02 -10.08 -5.13
C SER A 38 5.97 -11.18 -5.25
N LEU A 39 6.39 -12.43 -5.45
CA LEU A 39 5.49 -13.60 -5.52
C LEU A 39 4.83 -13.88 -4.18
N ARG A 40 5.56 -13.77 -3.05
CA ARG A 40 4.97 -13.90 -1.71
C ARG A 40 3.91 -12.84 -1.46
N LEU A 41 4.18 -11.60 -1.82
CA LEU A 41 3.23 -10.50 -1.70
C LEU A 41 1.98 -10.76 -2.57
N LEU A 42 2.18 -11.17 -3.82
CA LEU A 42 1.09 -11.48 -4.75
C LEU A 42 0.22 -12.64 -4.23
N LEU A 43 0.83 -13.74 -3.81
CA LEU A 43 0.11 -14.89 -3.24
C LEU A 43 -0.63 -14.49 -1.96
N SER A 44 -0.02 -13.68 -1.10
CA SER A 44 -0.69 -13.16 0.11
C SER A 44 -1.92 -12.31 -0.23
N ILE A 45 -1.92 -11.60 -1.36
CA ILE A 45 -3.07 -10.83 -1.85
C ILE A 45 -4.12 -11.75 -2.49
N ALA A 46 -3.69 -12.76 -3.25
CA ALA A 46 -4.57 -13.73 -3.90
C ALA A 46 -5.28 -14.65 -2.89
N ASP A 47 -4.60 -15.00 -1.78
CA ASP A 47 -5.11 -15.88 -0.73
C ASP A 47 -6.04 -15.19 0.28
N PHE A 48 -6.45 -13.94 0.01
CA PHE A 48 -7.54 -13.25 0.74
C PHE A 48 -8.88 -14.01 0.70
N SER A 49 -8.96 -15.13 -0.04
CA SER A 49 -10.13 -16.02 -0.14
C SER A 49 -10.04 -17.38 0.56
N SER A 50 -8.97 -17.75 1.31
CA SER A 50 -8.89 -19.10 1.91
C SER A 50 -8.41 -19.17 3.39
N LYS A 51 -9.05 -20.08 4.14
CA LYS A 51 -9.02 -20.23 5.63
C LYS A 51 -7.70 -20.76 6.23
N SER A 52 -6.70 -21.13 5.42
CA SER A 52 -5.48 -21.85 5.86
C SER A 52 -4.41 -20.97 6.51
N ILE A 53 -4.74 -19.71 6.75
CA ILE A 53 -3.80 -18.59 6.87
C ILE A 53 -3.68 -18.06 8.31
N SER A 54 -4.50 -18.54 9.26
CA SER A 54 -4.51 -17.99 10.62
C SER A 54 -3.22 -18.28 11.40
N ALA A 55 -2.56 -19.41 11.15
CA ALA A 55 -1.35 -19.79 11.86
C ALA A 55 -0.12 -19.00 11.37
N LEU A 56 0.10 -18.96 10.04
CA LEU A 56 1.25 -18.25 9.45
C LEU A 56 1.13 -16.72 9.58
N LEU A 57 -0.10 -16.17 9.48
CA LEU A 57 -0.32 -14.75 9.74
C LEU A 57 -0.09 -14.35 11.19
N SER A 58 -0.19 -15.25 12.16
CA SER A 58 -0.01 -14.90 13.58
C SER A 58 1.47 -14.65 13.89
N GLU A 59 2.36 -15.51 13.39
CA GLU A 59 3.82 -15.36 13.54
C GLU A 59 4.37 -14.18 12.71
N LEU A 60 3.84 -13.94 11.52
CA LEU A 60 4.19 -12.76 10.73
C LEU A 60 3.53 -11.49 11.25
N LYS A 61 2.32 -11.57 11.85
CA LYS A 61 1.63 -10.42 12.45
C LYS A 61 2.50 -9.78 13.50
N GLU A 62 3.06 -10.55 14.43
CA GLU A 62 3.80 -9.98 15.55
C GLU A 62 5.01 -9.19 15.05
N GLY A 63 5.80 -9.75 14.13
CA GLY A 63 6.92 -9.03 13.49
C GLY A 63 6.52 -7.87 12.58
N LEU A 64 5.37 -7.94 11.89
CA LEU A 64 4.87 -6.86 11.01
C LEU A 64 4.13 -5.74 11.78
N ILE A 65 3.53 -6.07 12.93
CA ILE A 65 2.89 -5.12 13.85
C ILE A 65 3.98 -4.37 14.62
N GLU A 66 4.97 -5.07 15.15
CA GLU A 66 6.12 -4.45 15.82
C GLU A 66 6.95 -3.56 14.88
N SER A 67 6.99 -3.88 13.58
CA SER A 67 7.68 -3.06 12.57
C SER A 67 6.82 -1.96 11.94
N GLY A 68 5.54 -1.82 12.31
CA GLY A 68 4.66 -0.77 11.79
C GLY A 68 4.27 -0.91 10.32
N LEU A 69 4.50 -2.09 9.72
CA LEU A 69 4.33 -2.36 8.28
C LEU A 69 2.88 -2.73 7.89
N MET A 70 2.01 -3.05 8.85
CA MET A 70 0.61 -3.36 8.55
C MET A 70 -0.26 -2.11 8.53
N SER A 71 -0.79 -1.76 7.34
CA SER A 71 -1.84 -0.74 7.20
C SER A 71 -3.25 -1.32 7.25
N VAL A 72 -4.21 -0.51 7.70
CA VAL A 72 -5.64 -0.75 7.51
C VAL A 72 -5.97 -0.41 6.05
N ILE A 73 -6.55 -1.37 5.33
CA ILE A 73 -6.90 -1.20 3.91
C ILE A 73 -8.39 -0.95 3.80
N ILE A 74 -8.77 0.24 3.32
CA ILE A 74 -10.14 0.60 2.97
C ILE A 74 -10.26 0.51 1.45
N LYS A 75 -11.16 -0.35 0.94
CA LYS A 75 -11.21 -0.68 -0.49
C LYS A 75 -12.60 -0.92 -1.06
N ASN A 76 -12.73 -0.74 -2.38
CA ASN A 76 -13.91 -1.10 -3.19
C ASN A 76 -15.18 -0.37 -2.76
N LEU A 77 -15.09 0.96 -2.66
CA LEU A 77 -16.20 1.83 -2.28
C LEU A 77 -16.46 2.86 -3.38
N ASP A 78 -17.72 3.23 -3.58
CA ASP A 78 -18.03 4.39 -4.44
C ASP A 78 -17.59 5.69 -3.78
N GLU A 79 -17.76 5.80 -2.46
CA GLU A 79 -17.46 7.00 -1.69
C GLU A 79 -17.10 6.68 -0.24
N VAL A 80 -16.18 7.47 0.34
CA VAL A 80 -15.89 7.46 1.79
C VAL A 80 -15.58 8.88 2.27
N SER A 81 -16.07 9.22 3.46
CA SER A 81 -15.67 10.42 4.21
C SER A 81 -14.93 9.99 5.47
N LEU A 82 -13.82 10.64 5.78
CA LEU A 82 -13.01 10.39 6.97
C LEU A 82 -12.85 11.68 7.76
N ASN A 83 -13.29 11.63 9.00
CA ASN A 83 -13.15 12.70 9.97
C ASN A 83 -11.96 12.47 10.92
N GLU A 84 -11.74 13.43 11.81
CA GLU A 84 -10.63 13.37 12.77
C GLU A 84 -10.70 12.15 13.69
N ARG A 85 -11.91 11.77 14.12
CA ARG A 85 -12.14 10.62 15.00
C ARG A 85 -11.80 9.32 14.28
N ASP A 86 -12.23 9.14 13.04
CA ASP A 86 -11.97 7.93 12.25
C ASP A 86 -10.46 7.66 12.09
N LEU A 87 -9.69 8.72 11.83
CA LEU A 87 -8.23 8.62 11.70
C LEU A 87 -7.52 8.37 13.03
N LYS A 88 -8.07 8.88 14.15
CA LYS A 88 -7.50 8.66 15.49
C LYS A 88 -7.78 7.26 16.02
N GLU A 89 -8.96 6.71 15.76
CA GLU A 89 -9.35 5.36 16.20
C GLU A 89 -8.56 4.25 15.49
N SER A 90 -8.01 4.52 14.30
CA SER A 90 -7.11 3.57 13.66
C SER A 90 -5.74 3.56 14.32
N ASP A 91 -5.35 2.49 15.01
CA ASP A 91 -4.01 2.34 15.61
C ASP A 91 -2.89 2.24 14.58
N ARG A 92 -3.23 2.05 13.30
CA ARG A 92 -2.29 1.79 12.21
C ARG A 92 -2.47 2.80 11.06
N PRO A 93 -1.46 2.98 10.20
CA PRO A 93 -1.61 3.74 8.97
C PRO A 93 -2.71 3.15 8.07
N ILE A 94 -3.31 3.98 7.23
CA ILE A 94 -4.46 3.65 6.40
C ILE A 94 -4.04 3.77 4.94
N VAL A 95 -4.42 2.77 4.14
CA VAL A 95 -4.34 2.81 2.68
C VAL A 95 -5.75 2.82 2.13
N LEU A 96 -6.05 3.84 1.31
CA LEU A 96 -7.31 3.98 0.59
C LEU A 96 -7.09 3.46 -0.83
N THR A 97 -7.83 2.46 -1.28
CA THR A 97 -7.60 1.87 -2.60
C THR A 97 -8.88 1.50 -3.36
N ASN A 98 -8.92 1.78 -4.67
CA ASN A 98 -10.08 1.51 -5.51
C ASN A 98 -11.36 2.15 -4.96
N ILE A 99 -11.34 3.49 -4.86
CA ILE A 99 -12.45 4.28 -4.33
C ILE A 99 -12.86 5.34 -5.35
N GLY A 100 -14.17 5.48 -5.59
CA GLY A 100 -14.67 6.51 -6.51
C GLY A 100 -14.35 7.92 -6.01
N ARG A 101 -14.78 8.25 -4.79
CA ARG A 101 -14.53 9.56 -4.14
C ARG A 101 -14.08 9.41 -2.69
N VAL A 102 -13.04 10.14 -2.31
CA VAL A 102 -12.56 10.24 -0.92
C VAL A 102 -12.74 11.66 -0.44
N PHE A 103 -13.28 11.84 0.76
CA PHE A 103 -13.35 13.11 1.47
C PHE A 103 -12.53 13.03 2.76
N ILE A 104 -11.54 13.91 2.87
CA ILE A 104 -10.88 14.21 4.13
C ILE A 104 -11.56 15.47 4.67
N GLU A 105 -12.25 15.34 5.80
CA GLU A 105 -13.05 16.43 6.34
C GLU A 105 -12.19 17.60 6.85
N ASN A 106 -12.78 18.80 6.88
CA ASN A 106 -12.08 20.03 7.30
C ASN A 106 -11.61 20.03 8.76
N ASN A 107 -12.18 19.14 9.59
CA ASN A 107 -11.75 18.95 10.97
C ASN A 107 -10.47 18.10 11.10
N VAL A 108 -9.91 17.57 10.01
CA VAL A 108 -8.68 16.78 10.02
C VAL A 108 -7.46 17.70 9.83
N PRO A 109 -6.57 17.82 10.84
CA PRO A 109 -5.30 18.53 10.66
C PRO A 109 -4.39 17.81 9.67
N PHE A 110 -3.57 18.57 8.93
CA PHE A 110 -2.67 17.99 7.93
C PHE A 110 -1.68 16.99 8.56
N GLU A 111 -1.21 17.25 9.78
CA GLU A 111 -0.29 16.38 10.50
C GLU A 111 -0.92 15.01 10.80
N LEU A 112 -2.22 14.99 11.09
CA LEU A 112 -2.96 13.76 11.32
C LEU A 112 -3.13 12.99 10.01
N PHE A 113 -3.48 13.68 8.92
CA PHE A 113 -3.52 13.08 7.59
C PHE A 113 -2.16 12.51 7.18
N ASP A 114 -1.07 13.26 7.34
CA ASP A 114 0.27 12.84 6.93
C ASP A 114 0.75 11.61 7.70
N LYS A 115 0.43 11.55 9.00
CA LYS A 115 0.75 10.42 9.87
C LYS A 115 -0.12 9.19 9.60
N LYS A 116 -1.42 9.37 9.37
CA LYS A 116 -2.38 8.26 9.30
C LYS A 116 -2.63 7.77 7.89
N ILE A 117 -2.69 8.63 6.89
CA ILE A 117 -2.87 8.20 5.50
C ILE A 117 -1.50 7.85 4.92
N GLN A 118 -1.27 6.56 4.72
CA GLN A 118 -0.04 6.07 4.10
C GLN A 118 -0.08 6.28 2.58
N ALA A 119 -1.20 5.91 1.94
CA ALA A 119 -1.35 6.05 0.50
C ALA A 119 -2.83 6.12 0.08
N VAL A 120 -3.07 6.80 -1.05
CA VAL A 120 -4.34 6.82 -1.78
C VAL A 120 -4.08 6.29 -3.19
N ILE A 121 -4.68 5.15 -3.52
CA ILE A 121 -4.37 4.38 -4.73
C ILE A 121 -5.65 4.19 -5.56
N SER A 122 -5.59 4.42 -6.87
CA SER A 122 -6.73 4.21 -7.78
C SER A 122 -8.01 4.92 -7.29
N CYS A 123 -7.92 6.24 -7.12
CA CYS A 123 -9.03 7.08 -6.67
C CYS A 123 -9.54 7.97 -7.81
N GLY A 124 -10.86 8.05 -7.97
CA GLY A 124 -11.46 8.99 -8.93
C GLY A 124 -11.22 10.44 -8.51
N GLU A 125 -11.80 10.83 -7.37
CA GLU A 125 -11.64 12.19 -6.83
C GLU A 125 -11.24 12.16 -5.35
N LEU A 126 -10.14 12.82 -5.02
CA LEU A 126 -9.70 13.05 -3.65
C LEU A 126 -10.02 14.51 -3.25
N ASN A 127 -10.86 14.68 -2.24
CA ASN A 127 -11.22 15.98 -1.69
C ASN A 127 -10.49 16.16 -0.35
N VAL A 128 -9.64 17.19 -0.27
CA VAL A 128 -8.85 17.50 0.93
C VAL A 128 -9.05 18.96 1.34
N PRO A 129 -8.83 19.32 2.61
CA PRO A 129 -8.93 20.70 3.06
C PRO A 129 -7.96 21.64 2.33
N LYS A 130 -8.40 22.87 2.02
CA LYS A 130 -7.60 23.89 1.30
C LYS A 130 -6.24 24.24 1.91
N ASN A 131 -6.09 24.08 3.21
CA ASN A 131 -4.85 24.40 3.93
C ASN A 131 -3.76 23.31 3.79
N TYR A 132 -4.04 22.20 3.10
CA TYR A 132 -3.06 21.11 2.97
C TYR A 132 -1.93 21.43 1.99
N PRO A 133 -0.66 21.16 2.33
CA PRO A 133 0.47 21.33 1.41
C PRO A 133 0.35 20.38 0.20
N LYS A 134 0.18 20.97 -0.99
CA LYS A 134 -0.13 20.21 -2.21
C LYS A 134 0.86 19.09 -2.54
N VAL A 135 2.16 19.38 -2.44
CA VAL A 135 3.23 18.41 -2.75
C VAL A 135 3.18 17.22 -1.79
N LYS A 136 2.88 17.44 -0.51
CA LYS A 136 2.79 16.37 0.47
C LYS A 136 1.59 15.47 0.23
N VAL A 137 0.43 16.05 -0.11
CA VAL A 137 -0.76 15.27 -0.51
C VAL A 137 -0.47 14.42 -1.74
N LEU A 138 0.09 15.05 -2.79
CA LEU A 138 0.43 14.37 -4.04
C LEU A 138 1.44 13.24 -3.86
N SER A 139 2.41 13.39 -2.94
CA SER A 139 3.42 12.34 -2.67
C SER A 139 2.83 11.02 -2.14
N LYS A 140 1.58 11.03 -1.68
CA LYS A 140 0.84 9.86 -1.19
C LYS A 140 -0.16 9.32 -2.22
N CYS A 141 -0.30 9.96 -3.37
CA CYS A 141 -1.32 9.65 -4.38
C CYS A 141 -0.74 8.82 -5.54
N TYR A 142 -1.39 7.71 -5.86
CA TYR A 142 -1.04 6.82 -6.96
C TYR A 142 -2.29 6.56 -7.81
N TYR A 143 -2.27 6.89 -9.09
CA TYR A 143 -3.44 6.76 -9.98
C TYR A 143 -4.70 7.50 -9.46
N VAL A 144 -4.51 8.68 -8.88
CA VAL A 144 -5.62 9.58 -8.50
C VAL A 144 -5.95 10.47 -9.69
N LYS A 145 -7.19 10.43 -10.20
CA LYS A 145 -7.56 11.17 -11.43
C LYS A 145 -7.70 12.66 -11.19
N LYS A 146 -8.20 13.06 -10.01
CA LYS A 146 -8.47 14.46 -9.67
C LYS A 146 -8.32 14.71 -8.17
N ILE A 147 -7.76 15.87 -7.81
CA ILE A 147 -7.70 16.33 -6.41
C ILE A 147 -8.39 17.68 -6.31
N ASN A 148 -9.37 17.79 -5.41
CA ASN A 148 -10.07 19.02 -5.10
C ASN A 148 -9.63 19.52 -3.71
N TYR A 149 -9.27 20.80 -3.63
CA TYR A 149 -8.96 21.47 -2.37
C TYR A 149 -10.21 22.24 -1.93
N ILE A 150 -10.95 21.70 -0.97
CA ILE A 150 -12.27 22.20 -0.52
C ILE A 150 -12.18 23.06 0.73
#